data_AF-A0AAJ2H4R5-F1
#
_entry.id   AF-A0AAJ2H4R5-F1
#
_cell.length_a   1.000
_cell.length_b   1.000
_cell.length_c   1.000
_cell.angle_alpha   90.00
_cell.angle_beta   90.00
_cell.angle_gamma   90.00
#
_symmetry.space_group_name_H-M   'P 1'
#
loop_
_entity.id
_entity.type
_entity.pdbx_description
1 polymer ?
#
loop_
_entity_poly.entity_id
_entity_poly.type
_entity_poly.pdbx_seq_one_letter_code
_entity_poly.pdbx_strand_id
1 'polypeptide(L)'
;MTCVSSEIYENSVNWAGDTMTQALNAQVLTQFFNEMQLDTGDIRQNYHHFNQWLNQQSIEQLNVLNAQATAHFYKKGITFYRIVPFFRPAIRR
;
A
#
# COMPACT_ATOMS: atom_id res chain seq x y z
N MET A 1 -2.20 5.05 27.62
CA MET A 1 -1.44 6.32 27.44
C MET A 1 -2.24 7.17 26.48
N THR A 2 -2.51 8.44 26.79
CA THR A 2 -3.56 9.23 26.13
C THR A 2 -3.00 10.42 25.35
N CYS A 3 -3.46 10.60 24.12
CA CYS A 3 -3.44 11.88 23.42
C CYS A 3 -4.82 12.12 22.77
N VAL A 4 -5.65 12.91 23.46
CA VAL A 4 -6.77 13.62 22.83
C VAL A 4 -6.28 15.05 22.63
N SER A 5 -6.35 15.56 21.41
CA SER A 5 -6.15 16.98 21.13
C SER A 5 -7.30 17.43 20.25
N SER A 6 -8.20 18.20 20.84
CA SER A 6 -9.44 18.67 20.22
C SER A 6 -9.25 20.05 19.62
N GLU A 7 -9.50 20.19 18.32
CA GLU A 7 -9.75 21.49 17.69
C GLU A 7 -11.19 21.51 17.17
N ILE A 8 -12.01 22.36 17.79
CA ILE A 8 -13.41 22.57 17.43
C ILE A 8 -13.47 23.71 16.42
N TYR A 9 -14.14 23.49 15.29
CA TYR A 9 -14.48 24.57 14.35
C TYR A 9 -15.94 24.46 13.86
N GLU A 10 -16.87 24.56 14.82
CA GLU A 10 -18.26 24.86 14.50
C GLU A 10 -18.44 26.37 14.29
N ASN A 11 -18.68 26.80 13.05
CA ASN A 11 -19.95 27.43 12.65
C ASN A 11 -19.89 28.12 11.28
N SER A 12 -20.66 27.63 10.30
CA SER A 12 -21.36 28.48 9.31
C SER A 12 -22.55 27.73 8.68
N VAL A 13 -23.66 27.73 9.43
CA VAL A 13 -25.04 27.56 8.93
C VAL A 13 -25.27 28.41 7.67
N ASN A 14 -25.97 28.03 6.59
CA ASN A 14 -26.53 26.78 6.01
C ASN A 14 -26.70 27.07 4.47
N TRP A 15 -27.35 26.33 3.55
CA TRP A 15 -28.36 25.26 3.50
C TRP A 15 -28.23 24.43 2.19
N ALA A 16 -28.87 23.26 2.15
CA ALA A 16 -29.44 22.59 0.96
C ALA A 16 -28.51 22.26 -0.22
N GLY A 17 -28.04 21.00 -0.30
CA GLY A 17 -27.36 20.48 -1.50
C GLY A 17 -26.93 19.00 -1.42
N ASP A 18 -27.57 18.22 -0.55
CA ASP A 18 -27.01 17.02 0.06
C ASP A 18 -27.02 15.78 -0.86
N THR A 19 -26.09 15.70 -1.81
CA THR A 19 -25.88 14.47 -2.60
C THR A 19 -24.45 14.23 -3.09
N MET A 20 -23.63 15.27 -3.30
CA MET A 20 -22.28 15.10 -3.86
C MET A 20 -21.19 14.82 -2.81
N THR A 21 -21.26 15.42 -1.62
CA THR A 21 -20.16 15.40 -0.64
C THR A 21 -20.02 14.06 0.09
N GLN A 22 -21.12 13.31 0.28
CA GLN A 22 -21.06 11.98 0.90
C GLN A 22 -20.29 10.97 0.04
N ALA A 23 -20.29 11.11 -1.30
CA ALA A 23 -19.53 10.23 -2.19
C ALA A 23 -18.01 10.36 -2.02
N LEU A 24 -17.52 11.55 -1.63
CA LEU A 24 -16.09 11.79 -1.37
C LEU A 24 -15.67 11.29 0.02
N ASN A 25 -16.52 11.43 1.05
CA ASN A 25 -16.22 10.90 2.38
C ASN A 25 -16.44 9.39 2.50
N ALA A 26 -17.23 8.77 1.61
CA ALA A 26 -17.31 7.31 1.47
C ALA A 26 -16.02 6.68 0.87
N GLN A 27 -15.09 7.49 0.35
CA GLN A 27 -13.77 7.04 -0.10
C GLN A 27 -12.72 6.99 1.04
N VAL A 28 -13.13 7.18 2.30
CA VAL A 28 -12.27 6.93 3.46
C VAL A 28 -12.00 5.42 3.56
N LEU A 29 -10.87 5.02 2.97
CA LEU A 29 -10.24 3.70 3.10
C LEU A 29 -11.14 2.52 2.69
N THR A 30 -11.42 2.41 1.38
CA THR A 30 -11.63 1.09 0.76
C THR A 30 -10.32 0.31 0.83
N GLN A 31 -10.04 -0.28 2.00
CA GLN A 31 -8.81 -1.00 2.26
C GLN A 31 -8.73 -2.21 1.31
N PHE A 32 -7.69 -2.24 0.47
CA PHE A 32 -7.49 -3.34 -0.47
C PHE A 32 -7.37 -4.65 0.31
N PHE A 33 -8.10 -5.67 -0.14
CA PHE A 33 -8.12 -6.99 0.49
C PHE A 33 -6.69 -7.54 0.59
N ASN A 34 -6.19 -7.69 1.80
CA ASN A 34 -4.89 -8.29 2.05
C ASN A 34 -5.04 -9.82 2.08
N GLU A 35 -4.40 -10.51 1.14
CA GLU A 35 -4.51 -11.97 1.03
C GLU A 35 -3.88 -12.68 2.24
N MET A 36 -2.87 -12.08 2.87
CA MET A 36 -2.12 -12.68 3.97
C MET A 36 -2.69 -12.32 5.36
N GLN A 37 -3.12 -11.07 5.56
CA GLN A 37 -3.63 -10.57 6.84
C GLN A 37 -5.15 -10.40 6.83
N LEU A 38 -5.75 -10.56 8.00
CA LEU A 38 -7.11 -10.16 8.32
C LEU A 38 -7.15 -8.67 8.68
N ASP A 39 -8.35 -8.09 8.67
CA ASP A 39 -8.58 -6.68 9.02
C ASP A 39 -8.33 -6.41 10.52
N THR A 40 -8.23 -7.47 11.34
CA THR A 40 -7.76 -7.46 12.74
C THR A 40 -6.24 -7.32 12.87
N GLY A 41 -5.49 -7.49 11.78
CA GLY A 41 -4.02 -7.56 11.74
C GLY A 41 -3.44 -8.98 11.78
N ASP A 42 -4.25 -9.98 12.16
CA ASP A 42 -3.84 -11.39 12.27
C ASP A 42 -3.48 -12.01 10.91
N ILE A 43 -2.54 -12.97 10.90
CA ILE A 43 -2.21 -13.73 9.70
C ILE A 43 -3.28 -14.80 9.43
N ARG A 44 -3.83 -14.86 8.21
CA ARG A 44 -4.79 -15.90 7.79
C ARG A 44 -4.14 -17.28 7.86
N GLN A 45 -4.89 -18.30 8.30
CA GLN A 45 -4.39 -19.66 8.57
C GLN A 45 -3.55 -20.25 7.42
N ASN A 46 -3.99 -20.07 6.17
CA ASN A 46 -3.30 -20.55 4.95
C ASN A 46 -1.85 -20.04 4.81
N TYR A 47 -1.52 -18.91 5.45
CA TYR A 47 -0.22 -18.26 5.37
C TYR A 47 0.64 -18.44 6.64
N HIS A 48 0.16 -19.13 7.68
CA HIS A 48 0.96 -19.33 8.90
C HIS A 48 2.31 -19.99 8.64
N HIS A 49 2.37 -21.06 7.83
CA HIS A 49 3.64 -21.72 7.49
C HIS A 49 4.57 -20.83 6.67
N PHE A 50 4.03 -20.02 5.76
CA PHE A 50 4.81 -19.06 4.98
C PHE A 50 5.38 -17.94 5.87
N ASN A 51 4.56 -17.39 6.78
CA ASN A 51 4.99 -16.41 7.78
C ASN A 51 6.05 -17.00 8.73
N GLN A 52 5.89 -18.25 9.20
CA GLN A 52 6.88 -18.95 10.01
C GLN A 52 8.23 -19.08 9.27
N TRP A 53 8.20 -19.46 7.99
CA TRP A 53 9.40 -19.55 7.16
C TRP A 53 10.06 -18.17 6.92
N LEU A 54 9.27 -17.14 6.63
CA LEU A 54 9.76 -15.76 6.45
C LEU A 54 10.49 -15.25 7.70
N ASN A 55 9.91 -15.46 8.89
CA ASN A 55 10.53 -15.04 10.17
C ASN A 55 11.80 -15.84 10.53
N GLN A 56 12.15 -16.88 9.77
CA GLN A 56 13.42 -17.60 9.89
C GLN A 56 14.49 -17.12 8.89
N GLN A 57 14.14 -16.30 7.90
CA GLN A 57 15.09 -15.79 6.91
C GLN A 57 15.70 -14.45 7.38
N SER A 58 16.99 -14.26 7.13
CA SER A 58 17.62 -12.94 7.24
C SER A 58 17.27 -12.04 6.05
N ILE A 59 17.40 -10.72 6.20
CA ILE A 59 17.14 -9.75 5.13
C ILE A 59 18.11 -9.99 3.96
N GLU A 60 19.35 -10.38 4.25
CA GLU A 60 20.38 -10.73 3.26
C GLU A 60 19.99 -11.99 2.49
N GLN A 61 19.45 -13.02 3.16
CA GLN A 61 18.96 -14.25 2.52
C GLN A 61 17.77 -13.96 1.59
N LEU A 62 16.80 -13.16 2.03
CA LEU A 62 15.67 -12.73 1.21
C LEU A 62 16.13 -11.92 -0.02
N ASN A 63 17.13 -11.05 0.14
CA ASN A 63 17.72 -10.30 -0.98
C ASN A 63 18.44 -11.23 -1.98
N VAL A 64 19.17 -12.25 -1.51
CA VAL A 64 19.82 -13.25 -2.37
C VAL A 64 18.77 -14.07 -3.14
N LEU A 65 17.70 -14.53 -2.47
CA LEU A 65 16.60 -15.25 -3.12
C LEU A 65 15.89 -14.39 -4.17
N ASN A 66 15.66 -13.11 -3.89
CA ASN A 66 15.06 -12.16 -4.83
C ASN A 66 15.98 -11.91 -6.05
N ALA A 67 17.30 -11.76 -5.84
CA ALA A 67 18.27 -11.65 -6.92
C ALA A 67 18.32 -12.91 -7.81
N GLN A 68 18.24 -14.10 -7.21
CA GLN A 68 18.14 -15.38 -7.93
C GLN A 68 16.85 -15.47 -8.75
N ALA A 69 15.69 -15.15 -8.16
CA ALA A 69 14.40 -15.12 -8.87
C ALA A 69 14.43 -14.14 -10.05
N THR A 70 14.96 -12.93 -9.83
CA THR A 70 15.15 -11.90 -10.86
C THR A 70 16.03 -12.39 -12.02
N ALA A 71 17.15 -13.07 -11.72
CA ALA A 71 18.00 -13.68 -12.74
C ALA A 71 17.29 -14.82 -13.51
N HIS A 72 16.45 -15.61 -12.84
CA HIS A 72 15.61 -16.62 -13.47
C HIS A 72 14.58 -16.02 -14.43
N PHE A 73 13.94 -14.89 -14.07
CA PHE A 73 13.02 -14.18 -14.96
C PHE A 73 13.73 -13.65 -16.21
N TYR A 74 14.88 -12.99 -16.08
CA TYR A 74 15.66 -12.54 -17.24
C TYR A 74 16.11 -13.71 -18.13
N LYS A 75 16.53 -14.84 -17.56
CA LYS A 75 16.87 -16.07 -18.31
C LYS A 75 15.68 -16.69 -19.05
N LYS A 76 14.45 -16.35 -18.66
CA LYS A 76 13.19 -16.72 -19.34
C LYS A 76 12.68 -15.64 -20.31
N GLY A 77 13.43 -14.56 -20.52
CA GLY A 77 13.03 -13.45 -21.41
C GLY A 77 12.03 -12.46 -20.79
N ILE A 78 11.73 -12.59 -19.49
CA ILE A 78 10.83 -11.67 -18.77
C ILE A 78 11.65 -10.48 -18.28
N THR A 79 11.29 -9.28 -18.71
CA THR A 79 12.03 -8.04 -18.43
C THR A 79 11.22 -7.07 -17.55
N PHE A 80 11.73 -6.79 -16.35
CA PHE A 80 11.17 -5.76 -15.48
C PHE A 80 11.66 -4.38 -15.92
N TYR A 81 10.80 -3.58 -16.54
CA TYR A 81 11.10 -2.18 -16.82
C TYR A 81 10.98 -1.35 -15.53
N ARG A 82 12.10 -0.74 -15.11
CA ARG A 82 12.08 0.23 -14.00
C ARG A 82 11.27 1.45 -14.42
N ILE A 83 10.13 1.66 -13.77
CA ILE A 83 9.35 2.90 -13.93
C ILE A 83 10.17 4.05 -13.34
N VAL A 84 10.92 4.73 -14.21
CA VAL A 84 11.52 6.03 -13.89
C VAL A 84 10.43 7.11 -14.01
N PRO A 85 10.36 8.09 -13.10
CA PRO A 85 9.46 9.22 -13.27
C PRO A 85 9.83 9.95 -14.55
N PHE A 86 8.85 10.11 -15.45
CA PHE A 86 9.07 10.67 -16.78
C PHE A 86 9.44 12.16 -16.66
N PHE A 87 10.75 12.47 -16.77
CA PHE A 87 11.25 13.83 -16.78
C PHE A 87 10.61 14.60 -17.93
N ARG A 88 9.68 15.52 -17.61
CA ARG A 88 9.13 16.46 -18.60
C ARG A 88 10.30 17.28 -19.18
N PRO A 89 10.46 17.38 -20.50
CA PRO A 89 11.40 18.32 -21.08
C PRO A 89 10.97 19.73 -20.69
N ALA A 90 11.91 20.50 -20.12
CA ALA A 90 11.67 21.91 -19.85
C ALA A 90 11.48 22.65 -21.18
N ILE A 91 10.32 23.28 -21.37
CA ILE A 91 10.04 24.09 -22.55
C ILE A 91 10.97 25.31 -22.49
N ARG A 92 12.03 25.30 -23.31
CA ARG A 92 12.75 26.53 -23.63
C ARG A 92 11.84 27.40 -24.49
N ARG A 93 11.68 28.64 -24.07
CA ARG A 93 11.29 29.77 -24.93
C ARG A 93 12.56 30.40 -25.49
#